data_AF-A0A7V7AIZ1-F1
#
_entry.id   AF-A0A7V7AIZ1-F1
#
_cell.length_a   1.000
_cell.length_b   1.000
_cell.length_c   1.000
_cell.angle_alpha   90.00
_cell.angle_beta   90.00
_cell.angle_gamma   90.00
#
_symmetry.space_group_name_H-M   'P 1'
#
loop_
_entity.id
_entity.type
_entity.pdbx_description
1 polymer ?
#
loop_
_entity_poly.entity_id
_entity_poly.type
_entity_poly.pdbx_seq_one_letter_code
_entity_poly.pdbx_strand_id
1 'polypeptide(L)'
;MKKPKLKLPQTGKFKNTPGAKYVKTGLGIVIALLIGALGLELTNNDWHLGKLLSGQGLENSKVKRAEDGTILIGKCDPDKKYNCSDFTTQEEAQEIFEDCGDYDVHGLDGDKDGIACEELPSKK
;
A
#
# COMPACT_ATOMS: atom_id res chain seq x y z
N MET A 1 -31.71 2.25 -21.30
CA MET A 1 -30.25 2.49 -21.30
C MET A 1 -29.55 1.30 -21.94
N LYS A 2 -28.84 1.48 -23.05
CA LYS A 2 -28.24 0.40 -23.86
C LYS A 2 -26.73 0.36 -23.56
N LYS A 3 -26.23 -0.72 -22.93
CA LYS A 3 -24.80 -0.86 -22.62
C LYS A 3 -24.00 -1.00 -23.93
N PRO A 4 -22.91 -0.24 -24.15
CA PRO A 4 -22.07 -0.42 -25.32
C PRO A 4 -21.27 -1.73 -25.19
N LYS A 5 -21.30 -2.57 -26.22
CA LYS A 5 -20.45 -3.77 -26.30
C LYS A 5 -19.03 -3.34 -26.64
N LEU A 6 -18.11 -3.48 -25.70
CA LEU A 6 -16.68 -3.31 -25.92
C LEU A 6 -16.19 -4.47 -26.81
N LYS A 7 -15.83 -4.17 -28.07
CA LYS A 7 -15.18 -5.13 -28.95
C LYS A 7 -13.68 -5.08 -28.67
N LEU A 8 -13.14 -6.17 -28.12
CA LEU A 8 -11.70 -6.37 -28.00
C LEU A 8 -11.07 -6.41 -29.41
N PRO A 9 -10.00 -5.64 -29.66
CA PRO A 9 -9.31 -5.67 -30.94
C PRO A 9 -8.68 -7.05 -31.16
N GLN A 10 -8.91 -7.60 -32.35
CA GLN A 10 -8.43 -8.91 -32.77
C GLN A 10 -6.89 -8.91 -32.87
N THR A 11 -6.26 -9.97 -32.36
CA THR A 11 -4.82 -10.17 -32.34
C THR A 11 -4.24 -10.19 -33.76
N GLY A 12 -3.67 -9.07 -34.20
CA GLY A 12 -2.87 -9.02 -35.43
C GLY A 12 -1.57 -9.78 -35.24
N LYS A 13 -1.32 -10.81 -36.06
CA LYS A 13 -0.05 -11.55 -36.05
C LYS A 13 1.10 -10.62 -36.46
N PHE A 14 1.94 -10.22 -35.51
CA PHE A 14 3.14 -9.42 -35.78
C PHE A 14 4.22 -10.31 -36.40
N LYS A 15 4.54 -10.08 -37.69
CA LYS A 15 5.58 -10.82 -38.41
C LYS A 15 6.94 -10.21 -38.07
N ASN A 16 7.88 -11.05 -37.62
CA ASN A 16 9.23 -10.64 -37.22
C ASN A 16 10.17 -10.67 -38.44
N THR A 17 10.81 -9.56 -38.79
CA THR A 17 11.80 -9.48 -39.89
C THR A 17 13.18 -9.09 -39.35
N PRO A 18 14.26 -9.78 -39.78
CA PRO A 18 15.59 -9.64 -39.18
C PRO A 18 16.38 -8.50 -39.82
N GLY A 19 16.42 -7.32 -39.19
CA GLY A 19 17.24 -6.21 -39.67
C GLY A 19 17.50 -5.07 -38.68
N ALA A 20 17.24 -5.25 -37.39
CA ALA A 20 17.12 -4.13 -36.45
C ALA A 20 18.04 -4.25 -35.24
N LYS A 21 19.33 -4.59 -35.39
CA LYS A 21 20.18 -4.83 -34.19
C LYS A 21 20.56 -3.57 -33.39
N TYR A 22 20.58 -2.38 -33.99
CA TYR A 22 21.02 -1.14 -33.30
C TYR A 22 19.89 -0.13 -33.04
N VAL A 23 18.86 -0.09 -33.90
CA VAL A 23 17.61 0.66 -33.61
C VAL A 23 16.77 -0.04 -32.53
N LYS A 24 16.88 -1.37 -32.39
CA LYS A 24 16.28 -2.11 -31.25
C LYS A 24 16.92 -1.74 -29.91
N THR A 25 18.19 -1.34 -29.87
CA THR A 25 18.89 -1.11 -28.60
C THR A 25 18.46 0.21 -27.96
N GLY A 26 18.44 1.32 -28.73
CA GLY A 26 18.00 2.63 -28.21
C GLY A 26 16.49 2.72 -27.98
N LEU A 27 15.69 2.31 -28.97
CA LEU A 27 14.22 2.32 -28.86
C LEU A 27 13.74 1.29 -27.81
N GLY A 28 14.43 0.17 -27.68
CA GLY A 28 14.14 -0.84 -26.66
C GLY A 28 14.34 -0.30 -25.24
N ILE A 29 15.37 0.50 -24.98
CA ILE A 29 15.60 1.15 -23.69
C ILE A 29 14.48 2.15 -23.39
N VAL A 30 14.12 3.00 -24.36
CA VAL A 30 13.04 3.98 -24.17
C VAL A 30 11.71 3.27 -23.89
N ILE A 31 11.39 2.22 -24.66
CA ILE A 31 10.17 1.44 -24.44
C ILE A 31 10.21 0.73 -23.07
N ALA A 32 11.34 0.16 -22.66
CA ALA A 32 11.47 -0.49 -21.36
C ALA A 32 11.29 0.51 -20.19
N LEU A 33 11.86 1.72 -20.31
CA LEU A 33 11.67 2.80 -19.33
C LEU A 33 10.21 3.25 -19.29
N LEU A 34 9.56 3.42 -20.45
CA LEU A 34 8.14 3.80 -20.52
C LEU A 34 7.22 2.71 -19.96
N ILE A 35 7.50 1.42 -20.21
CA ILE A 35 6.75 0.31 -19.63
C ILE A 35 6.97 0.24 -18.12
N GLY A 36 8.20 0.47 -17.63
CA GLY A 36 8.49 0.53 -16.20
C GLY A 36 7.71 1.65 -15.51
N ALA A 37 7.71 2.86 -16.10
CA ALA A 37 6.94 4.00 -15.60
C ALA A 37 5.43 3.74 -15.64
N LEU A 38 4.90 3.23 -16.75
CA LEU A 38 3.47 2.91 -16.90
C LEU A 38 3.04 1.78 -15.96
N GLY A 39 3.88 0.77 -15.76
CA GLY A 39 3.62 -0.32 -14.83
C GLY A 39 3.48 0.19 -13.40
N LEU A 40 4.33 1.13 -13.00
CA LEU A 40 4.26 1.77 -11.70
C LEU A 40 2.96 2.57 -11.55
N GLU A 41 2.61 3.36 -12.58
CA GLU A 41 1.38 4.18 -12.62
C GLU A 41 0.09 3.33 -12.57
N LEU A 42 0.03 2.24 -13.34
CA LEU A 42 -1.17 1.39 -13.44
C LEU A 42 -1.47 0.61 -12.15
N THR A 43 -0.46 0.34 -11.33
CA THR A 43 -0.69 -0.44 -10.10
C THR A 43 -1.27 0.38 -8.94
N ASN A 44 -1.38 1.72 -9.09
CA ASN A 44 -1.98 2.63 -8.11
C ASN A 44 -1.56 2.34 -6.66
N ASN A 45 -0.32 1.90 -6.48
CA ASN A 45 0.28 1.69 -5.17
C ASN A 45 1.10 2.93 -4.89
N ASP A 46 0.89 3.55 -3.73
CA ASP A 46 1.77 4.58 -3.21
C ASP A 46 2.79 3.84 -2.34
N TRP A 47 4.09 3.94 -2.64
CA TRP A 47 5.16 3.24 -1.91
C TRP A 47 6.02 4.26 -1.14
N HIS A 48 6.18 4.06 0.17
CA HIS A 48 7.03 4.90 1.02
C HIS A 48 8.52 4.65 0.71
N LEU A 49 9.12 5.53 -0.10
CA LEU A 49 10.54 5.46 -0.48
C LEU A 49 11.50 5.44 0.73
N GLY A 50 11.15 6.13 1.81
CA GLY A 50 11.94 6.17 3.05
C GLY A 50 11.99 4.83 3.79
N LYS A 51 10.87 4.11 3.89
CA LYS A 51 10.82 2.78 4.55
C LYS A 51 11.57 1.71 3.74
N LEU A 52 11.48 1.77 2.40
CA LEU A 52 12.25 0.90 1.51
C LEU A 52 13.77 1.13 1.66
N LEU A 53 14.22 2.38 1.67
CA LEU A 53 15.65 2.71 1.83
C LEU A 53 16.18 2.40 3.23
N SER A 54 15.30 2.31 4.22
CA SER A 54 15.62 1.90 5.59
C SER A 54 15.64 0.37 5.77
N GLY A 55 15.42 -0.41 4.69
CA GLY A 55 15.48 -1.87 4.69
C GLY A 55 14.23 -2.56 5.21
N GLN A 56 13.09 -1.87 5.33
CA GLN A 56 11.82 -2.51 5.67
C GLN A 56 11.25 -3.27 4.47
N GLY A 57 10.57 -4.39 4.73
CA GLY A 57 9.95 -5.22 3.69
C GLY A 57 8.95 -4.44 2.82
N LEU A 58 8.73 -4.95 1.59
CA LEU A 58 7.86 -4.31 0.59
C LEU A 58 6.40 -4.15 1.08
N GLU A 59 5.98 -5.05 1.97
CA GLU A 59 4.66 -5.04 2.62
C GLU A 59 4.47 -3.86 3.58
N ASN A 60 5.49 -3.51 4.36
CA ASN A 60 5.48 -2.36 5.28
C ASN A 60 5.67 -1.01 4.56
N SER A 61 6.03 -1.08 3.28
CA SER A 61 6.30 0.08 2.43
C SER A 61 5.09 0.48 1.60
N LYS A 62 4.02 -0.31 1.57
CA LYS A 62 2.78 0.04 0.88
C LYS A 62 2.01 1.04 1.73
N VAL A 63 1.80 2.23 1.18
CA VAL A 63 1.06 3.29 1.85
C VAL A 63 -0.42 3.10 1.59
N LYS A 64 -1.21 2.98 2.67
CA LYS A 64 -2.67 3.12 2.57
C LYS A 64 -3.04 4.56 2.97
N ARG A 65 -3.97 5.15 2.21
CA ARG A 65 -4.53 6.47 2.50
C ARG A 65 -5.93 6.25 3.05
N ALA A 66 -6.21 6.77 4.23
CA ALA A 66 -7.56 6.79 4.78
C ALA A 66 -8.47 7.72 3.95
N GLU A 67 -9.79 7.57 4.08
CA GLU A 67 -10.78 8.34 3.32
C GLU A 67 -10.72 9.85 3.61
N ASP A 68 -10.16 10.24 4.75
CA ASP A 68 -9.89 11.63 5.15
C ASP A 68 -8.56 12.19 4.56
N GLY A 69 -7.80 11.37 3.83
CA GLY A 69 -6.52 11.74 3.24
C GLY A 69 -5.31 11.49 4.14
N THR A 70 -5.51 10.94 5.34
CA THR A 70 -4.44 10.62 6.29
C THR A 70 -3.58 9.47 5.74
N ILE A 71 -2.28 9.67 5.74
CA ILE A 71 -1.29 8.67 5.31
C ILE A 71 -1.04 7.75 6.50
N LEU A 72 -1.39 6.47 6.37
CA LEU A 72 -1.21 5.49 7.44
C LEU A 72 0.19 4.88 7.31
N ILE A 73 1.13 5.38 8.13
CA ILE A 73 2.55 5.05 8.06
C ILE A 73 2.90 3.98 9.10
N GLY A 74 2.36 2.76 9.01
CA GLY A 74 2.57 1.78 10.09
C GLY A 74 1.87 0.43 9.95
N LYS A 75 1.89 -0.37 11.02
CA LYS A 75 0.99 -1.50 11.28
C LYS A 75 -0.49 -1.06 11.36
N CYS A 76 -0.78 0.23 11.45
CA CYS A 76 -2.14 0.76 11.37
C CYS A 76 -2.81 0.41 10.02
N ASP A 77 -3.61 -0.66 10.02
CA ASP A 77 -4.38 -1.11 8.86
C ASP A 77 -5.85 -0.76 9.05
N PRO A 78 -6.41 0.25 8.36
CA PRO A 78 -7.78 0.71 8.58
C PRO A 78 -8.82 -0.34 8.13
N ASP A 79 -8.40 -1.30 7.31
CA ASP A 79 -9.24 -2.42 6.89
C ASP A 79 -9.34 -3.50 7.98
N LYS A 80 -8.46 -3.46 8.99
CA LYS A 80 -8.54 -4.30 10.19
C LYS A 80 -9.16 -3.52 11.34
N LYS A 81 -10.10 -4.17 12.02
CA LYS A 81 -10.55 -3.74 13.34
C LYS A 81 -9.81 -4.54 14.40
N TYR A 82 -8.93 -3.87 15.13
CA TYR A 82 -8.37 -4.39 16.36
C TYR A 82 -9.31 -4.03 17.52
N ASN A 83 -9.41 -4.93 18.49
CA ASN A 83 -10.10 -4.73 19.76
C ASN A 83 -9.12 -5.03 20.89
N CYS A 84 -9.42 -4.59 22.10
CA CYS A 84 -8.59 -4.91 23.27
C CYS A 84 -8.41 -6.41 23.51
N SER A 85 -9.38 -7.24 23.09
CA SER A 85 -9.27 -8.71 23.17
C SER A 85 -8.23 -9.32 22.22
N ASP A 86 -7.74 -8.57 21.24
CA ASP A 86 -6.73 -9.03 20.29
C ASP A 86 -5.31 -8.90 20.84
N PHE A 87 -5.15 -8.24 22.00
CA PHE A 87 -3.86 -8.00 22.64
C PHE A 87 -3.74 -8.74 23.97
N THR A 88 -2.51 -9.14 24.31
CA THR A 88 -2.25 -9.81 25.59
C THR A 88 -1.88 -8.80 26.67
N THR A 89 -1.30 -7.67 26.27
CA THR A 89 -0.80 -6.62 27.18
C THR A 89 -1.21 -5.23 26.74
N GLN A 90 -1.32 -4.31 27.69
CA GLN A 90 -1.68 -2.91 27.43
C GLN A 90 -0.67 -2.24 26.49
N GLU A 91 0.62 -2.53 26.66
CA GLU A 91 1.69 -1.93 25.86
C GLU A 91 1.65 -2.36 24.39
N GLU A 92 1.18 -3.58 24.10
CA GLU A 92 0.97 -4.04 22.73
C GLU A 92 -0.19 -3.32 22.04
N ALA A 93 -1.27 -3.03 22.78
CA ALA A 93 -2.37 -2.22 22.29
C ALA A 93 -1.94 -0.76 22.07
N GLN A 94 -1.16 -0.22 23.00
CA GLN A 94 -0.61 1.14 22.94
C GLN A 94 0.31 1.33 21.72
N GLU A 95 1.16 0.34 21.39
CA GLU A 95 2.03 0.41 20.21
C GLU A 95 1.20 0.58 18.92
N ILE A 96 0.09 -0.16 18.79
CA ILE A 96 -0.80 -0.04 17.62
C ILE A 96 -1.55 1.29 17.64
N PHE A 97 -2.01 1.75 18.80
CA PHE A 97 -2.67 3.04 18.96
C PHE A 97 -1.75 4.20 18.54
N GLU A 98 -0.51 4.23 19.04
CA GLU A 98 0.47 5.26 18.69
C GLU A 98 0.90 5.20 17.22
N ASP A 99 1.03 4.00 16.66
CA ASP A 99 1.39 3.79 15.26
C ASP A 99 0.26 4.22 14.29
N CYS A 100 -0.98 4.29 14.78
CA CYS A 100 -2.12 4.89 14.09
C CYS A 100 -2.17 6.43 14.15
N GLY A 101 -1.35 7.06 15.00
CA GLY A 101 -1.32 8.51 15.21
C GLY A 101 -2.47 9.01 16.09
N ASP A 102 -2.82 10.30 15.98
CA ASP A 102 -3.84 10.97 16.81
C ASP A 102 -5.28 10.46 16.64
N TYR A 103 -5.51 9.45 15.80
CA TYR A 103 -6.83 8.93 15.51
C TYR A 103 -6.98 7.54 16.13
N ASP A 104 -7.99 7.39 16.99
CA ASP A 104 -8.43 6.08 17.48
C ASP A 104 -9.19 5.31 16.37
N VAL A 105 -8.45 4.93 15.32
CA VAL A 105 -8.98 4.23 14.14
C VAL A 105 -9.63 2.90 14.52
N HIS A 106 -9.12 2.26 15.58
CA HIS A 106 -9.52 0.94 16.00
C HIS A 106 -10.53 0.92 17.16
N GLY A 107 -10.74 2.05 17.85
CA GLY A 107 -11.61 2.09 19.02
C GLY A 107 -10.94 1.51 20.27
N LEU A 108 -9.61 1.60 20.37
CA LEU A 108 -8.83 1.05 21.49
C LEU A 108 -8.82 1.98 22.70
N ASP A 109 -9.10 3.27 22.51
CA ASP A 109 -9.15 4.31 23.55
C ASP A 109 -10.58 4.87 23.62
N GLY A 110 -11.44 4.14 24.35
CA GLY A 110 -12.88 4.41 24.38
C GLY A 110 -13.24 5.70 25.11
N ASP A 111 -12.47 6.10 26.11
CA ASP A 111 -12.66 7.29 26.93
C ASP A 111 -11.81 8.49 26.47
N LYS A 112 -10.89 8.28 25.52
CA LYS A 112 -10.11 9.28 24.80
C LYS A 112 -9.13 10.01 25.69
N ASP A 113 -8.52 9.29 26.62
CA ASP A 113 -7.51 9.83 27.53
C ASP A 113 -6.08 9.68 26.97
N GLY A 114 -5.92 9.01 25.82
CA GLY A 114 -4.65 8.73 25.15
C GLY A 114 -4.02 7.39 25.54
N ILE A 115 -4.70 6.58 26.37
CA ILE A 115 -4.23 5.29 26.84
C ILE A 115 -5.12 4.18 26.27
N ALA A 116 -4.56 3.41 25.34
CA ALA A 116 -5.28 2.31 24.72
C ALA A 116 -5.45 1.14 25.72
N CYS A 117 -6.67 0.59 25.76
CA CYS A 117 -7.01 -0.66 26.44
C CYS A 117 -6.46 -0.77 27.87
N GLU A 118 -6.70 0.26 28.70
CA GLU A 118 -6.25 0.37 30.10
C GLU A 118 -6.63 -0.84 31.00
N GLU A 119 -7.64 -1.62 30.60
CA GLU A 119 -8.07 -2.83 31.30
C GLU A 119 -7.10 -4.03 31.13
N LEU A 120 -6.20 -3.98 30.15
CA LEU A 120 -5.24 -5.06 29.89
C LEU A 120 -4.08 -5.05 30.91
N PRO A 121 -3.51 -6.23 31.22
CA PRO A 121 -2.35 -6.30 32.11
C PRO A 121 -1.10 -5.66 31.49
N SER A 122 -0.32 -4.96 32.31
CA SER A 122 1.00 -4.45 31.92
C SER A 122 2.01 -5.59 31.77
N LYS A 123 2.91 -5.45 30.79
CA LYS A 123 4.05 -6.35 30.59
C LYS A 123 5.01 -6.20 31.77
N LYS A 124 5.10 -7.24 32.60
CA LYS A 124 6.02 -7.28 33.75
C LYS A 124 7.48 -7.36 33.35
#